data_AF-A0ABD0BCP1-F1
#
_entry.id   AF-A0ABD0BCP1-F1
#
_cell.length_a   1.000
_cell.length_b   1.000
_cell.length_c   1.000
_cell.angle_alpha   90.00
_cell.angle_beta   90.00
_cell.angle_gamma   90.00
#
_symmetry.space_group_name_H-M   'P 1'
#
loop_
_entity.id
_entity.type
_entity.pdbx_description
1 polymer ?
#
loop_
_entity_poly.entity_id
_entity_poly.type
_entity_poly.pdbx_seq_one_letter_code
_entity_poly.pdbx_strand_id
1 'polypeptide(L)' 'MASGTEKAKATVQAFELWMATQTDETYRQLSYRGSLSRSEITKAIGCGRSALVQNPELRHVQNLKRQAN' A
#
# COMPACT_ATOMS: atom_id res chain seq x y z
N MET A 1 -15.72 9.43 16.30
CA MET A 1 -15.32 9.73 14.91
C MET A 1 -13.84 9.40 14.79
N ALA A 2 -13.45 8.35 14.06
CA ALA A 2 -12.02 8.06 13.88
C ALA A 2 -11.40 9.19 13.04
N SER A 3 -10.38 9.85 13.60
CA SER A 3 -9.69 10.97 12.95
C SER A 3 -9.06 10.50 11.64
N GLY A 4 -8.91 11.39 10.66
CA GLY A 4 -8.32 11.05 9.35
C GLY A 4 -6.96 10.33 9.49
N THR A 5 -6.19 10.70 10.51
CA THR A 5 -4.90 10.11 10.89
C THR A 5 -5.01 8.66 11.38
N GLU A 6 -6.08 8.31 12.10
CA GLU A 6 -6.29 6.94 12.60
C GLU A 6 -6.64 6.00 11.44
N LYS A 7 -7.50 6.45 10.53
CA LYS A 7 -7.80 5.70 9.30
C LYS A 7 -6.56 5.54 8.42
N ALA A 8 -5.72 6.58 8.35
CA ALA A 8 -4.44 6.53 7.66
C ALA A 8 -3.51 5.45 8.23
N LYS A 9 -3.34 5.39 9.56
CA LYS A 9 -2.52 4.37 10.23
C LYS A 9 -3.07 2.94 10.01
N ALA A 10 -4.38 2.77 10.11
CA ALA A 10 -5.02 1.48 9.84
C ALA A 10 -4.79 1.02 8.39
N THR A 11 -4.82 1.95 7.43
CA THR A 11 -4.55 1.66 6.01
C THR A 11 -3.09 1.24 5.78
N VAL A 12 -2.13 1.87 6.46
CA VAL A 12 -0.70 1.50 6.40
C VAL A 12 -0.50 0.10 6.95
N GLN A 13 -1.04 -0.20 8.14
CA GLN A 13 -0.91 -1.53 8.73
C GLN A 13 -1.53 -2.62 7.85
N ALA A 14 -2.72 -2.37 7.28
CA ALA A 14 -3.35 -3.29 6.35
C ALA A 14 -2.48 -3.51 5.10
N PHE A 15 -1.83 -2.47 4.59
CA PHE A 15 -0.89 -2.57 3.47
C PHE A 15 0.33 -3.43 3.82
N GLU A 16 0.94 -3.21 4.98
CA GLU A 16 2.11 -3.98 5.43
C GLU A 16 1.76 -5.46 5.66
N LEU A 17 0.62 -5.73 6.30
CA LEU A 17 0.10 -7.09 6.49
C LEU A 17 -0.16 -7.79 5.16
N TRP A 18 -0.86 -7.13 4.23
CA TRP A 18 -1.12 -7.71 2.91
C TRP A 18 0.16 -7.96 2.13
N MET A 19 1.10 -7.01 2.16
CA MET A 19 2.43 -7.19 1.54
C MET A 19 3.20 -8.36 2.16
N ALA A 20 3.11 -8.57 3.47
CA ALA A 20 3.76 -9.69 4.14
C ALA A 20 3.16 -11.06 3.74
N THR A 21 1.91 -11.09 3.25
CA THR A 21 1.33 -12.32 2.68
C THR A 21 1.64 -12.51 1.20
N GLN A 22 2.16 -11.50 0.50
CA GLN A 22 2.54 -11.62 -0.90
C GLN A 22 3.97 -12.17 -1.05
N THR A 23 4.18 -13.04 -2.03
CA THR A 23 5.51 -13.51 -2.44
C THR A 23 6.10 -12.58 -3.50
N ASP A 24 7.42 -12.66 -3.75
CA ASP A 24 8.08 -11.84 -4.78
C ASP A 24 7.47 -12.05 -6.17
N GLU A 25 7.00 -13.27 -6.47
CA GLU A 25 6.33 -13.59 -7.73
C GLU A 25 5.00 -12.85 -7.88
N THR A 26 4.16 -12.87 -6.83
CA THR A 26 2.91 -12.11 -6.83
C THR A 26 3.19 -10.62 -6.87
N TYR A 27 4.21 -10.14 -6.15
CA TYR A 27 4.67 -8.76 -6.22
C TYR A 27 5.09 -8.38 -7.65
N ARG A 28 5.85 -9.20 -8.36
CA ARG A 28 6.24 -8.97 -9.76
C ARG A 28 5.04 -8.93 -10.70
N GLN A 29 4.05 -9.80 -10.50
CA GLN A 29 2.82 -9.82 -11.30
C GLN A 29 1.95 -8.58 -11.06
N LEU A 30 1.89 -8.10 -9.82
CA LEU A 30 1.12 -6.93 -9.41
C LEU A 30 1.87 -5.59 -9.63
N SER A 31 3.20 -5.66 -9.77
CA SER A 31 4.07 -4.51 -10.01
C SER A 31 4.03 -4.15 -11.49
N TYR A 32 3.56 -2.94 -11.77
CA TYR A 32 3.53 -2.38 -13.11
C TYR A 32 4.60 -1.29 -13.23
N ARG A 33 5.56 -1.47 -14.14
CA ARG A 33 6.72 -0.58 -14.32
C ARG A 33 7.55 -0.36 -13.04
N GLY A 34 7.71 -1.41 -12.24
CA GLY A 34 8.53 -1.36 -11.02
C GLY A 34 7.85 -0.64 -9.85
N SER A 35 6.54 -0.49 -9.87
CA SER A 35 5.74 0.01 -8.76
C SER A 35 4.43 -0.76 -8.67
N LEU A 36 3.96 -1.05 -7.45
CA LEU A 36 2.66 -1.68 -7.30
C LEU A 36 1.56 -0.83 -7.91
N SER A 37 0.65 -1.50 -8.61
CA SER A 37 -0.56 -0.86 -9.09
C SER A 37 -1.40 -0.40 -7.90
N ARG A 38 -1.60 0.92 -7.80
CA ARG A 38 -2.43 1.52 -6.75
C ARG A 38 -3.86 0.95 -6.73
N SER A 39 -4.37 0.54 -7.89
CA SER A 39 -5.69 -0.10 -8.01
C SER A 39 -5.70 -1.48 -7.34
N GLU A 40 -4.63 -2.25 -7.48
CA GLU A 40 -4.51 -3.56 -6.84
C GLU A 40 -4.36 -3.41 -5.32
N ILE A 41 -3.59 -2.41 -4.87
CA ILE A 41 -3.53 -2.05 -3.45
C ILE A 41 -4.94 -1.74 -2.93
N THR A 42 -5.68 -0.82 -3.57
CA THR A 42 -7.04 -0.48 -3.09
C THR A 42 -7.99 -1.67 -3.03
N LYS A 43 -7.87 -2.63 -3.95
CA LYS A 43 -8.68 -3.86 -3.92
C LYS A 43 -8.26 -4.78 -2.79
N ALA A 44 -6.96 -4.94 -2.59
CA ALA A 44 -6.39 -5.84 -1.59
C ALA A 44 -6.69 -5.41 -0.16
N ILE A 45 -6.46 -4.13 0.16
CA ILE A 45 -6.69 -3.59 1.51
C ILE A 45 -8.06 -2.93 1.69
N GLY A 46 -8.87 -2.90 0.64
CA GLY A 46 -10.22 -2.32 0.68
C GLY A 46 -10.25 -0.82 0.98
N CYS A 47 -9.17 -0.09 0.68
CA CYS A 47 -9.07 1.33 0.96
C CYS A 47 -9.46 2.18 -0.26
N GLY A 48 -10.04 3.35 -0.02
CA GLY A 48 -10.29 4.31 -1.10
C GLY A 48 -8.98 4.82 -1.72
N ARG A 49 -9.00 5.13 -3.02
CA ARG A 49 -7.85 5.74 -3.71
C ARG A 49 -7.41 7.05 -3.06
N SER A 50 -8.34 7.80 -2.46
CA SER A 50 -8.06 9.00 -1.68
C SER A 50 -7.17 8.73 -0.48
N ALA A 51 -7.31 7.58 0.20
CA ALA A 51 -6.46 7.20 1.31
C ALA A 51 -4.99 7.01 0.86
N LEU A 52 -4.76 6.46 -0.33
CA LEU A 52 -3.40 6.33 -0.87
C LEU A 52 -2.75 7.67 -1.24
N VAL A 53 -3.57 8.66 -1.65
CA VAL A 53 -3.07 9.97 -2.08
C VAL A 53 -2.85 10.91 -0.89
N GLN A 54 -3.79 10.91 0.06
CA GLN A 54 -3.76 11.82 1.20
C GLN A 54 -2.84 11.33 2.33
N ASN A 55 -2.48 10.04 2.36
CA ASN A 55 -1.67 9.49 3.42
C ASN A 55 -0.16 9.55 3.05
N PRO A 56 0.61 10.47 3.65
CA PRO A 56 2.03 10.60 3.35
C PRO A 56 2.83 9.35 3.72
N GLU A 57 2.40 8.62 4.76
CA GLU A 57 3.06 7.39 5.21
C GLU A 57 3.00 6.29 4.13
N LEU A 58 1.84 6.12 3.46
CA LEU A 58 1.71 5.14 2.37
C LEU A 58 2.61 5.48 1.18
N ARG A 59 2.80 6.78 0.88
CA ARG A 59 3.75 7.23 -0.15
C ARG A 59 5.18 6.92 0.26
N HIS A 60 5.52 7.07 1.54
CA HIS A 60 6.84 6.75 2.05
C HIS A 60 7.12 5.26 1.99
N VAL A 61 6.19 4.42 2.47
CA VAL A 61 6.30 2.95 2.45
C VAL A 61 6.46 2.41 1.03
N GLN A 62 5.70 2.93 0.05
CA GLN A 62 5.86 2.56 -1.37
C GLN A 62 7.26 2.88 -1.92
N ASN A 63 7.89 3.98 -1.49
CA ASN A 63 9.23 4.35 -1.95
C ASN A 63 10.35 3.61 -1.22
N LEU A 64 10.20 3.33 0.08
CA LEU A 64 11.14 2.53 0.86
C LEU A 64 11.27 1.12 0.30
N LYS A 65 10.14 0.47 -0.02
CA LYS A 65 10.14 -0.89 -0.56
C LYS A 65 10.70 -0.97 -1.98
N ARG A 66 10.77 0.15 -2.71
CA ARG A 66 11.45 0.24 -4.02
C ARG A 66 12.98 0.12 -3.92
N GLN A 67 13.58 0.41 -2.76
CA GLN A 67 15.03 0.32 -2.52
C GLN A 67 15.46 -0.99 -1.86
N ALA A 68 14.52 -1.82 -1.40
CA ALA A 68 14.81 -3.04 -0.65
C ALA A 68 14.77 -4.32 -1.53
N ASN A 69 14.64 -4.18 -2.85
CA ASN A 69 14.70 -5.26 -3.85
C ASN A 69 15.68 -4.85 -4.95
#